data_AF-A0A6P3VBK2-F1
#
_entry.id   AF-A0A6P3VBK2-F1
#
_cell.length_a   1.000
_cell.length_b   1.000
_cell.length_c   1.000
_cell.angle_alpha   90.00
_cell.angle_beta   90.00
_cell.angle_gamma   90.00
#
_symmetry.space_group_name_H-M   'P 1'
#
loop_
_entity.id
_entity.type
_entity.pdbx_description
1 polymer ?
#
loop_
_entity_poly.entity_id
_entity_poly.type
_entity_poly.pdbx_seq_one_letter_code
_entity_poly.pdbx_strand_id
1 'polypeptide(L)'
;MEPCSCDTFVALPPSTIDNRIIFGKNSDRLCNEVQEVVYFPAGVHNLGEQLKCTYIEIEQVPETYAVVLSRPAWLWGAEMGANEHGVCIGNEAVWGREEVCDEEALLGMDLVRSVFKPFIFVPHISQLLDTCSPTFELEDPVKKKAQCKPDRRHPLYLEQQQARDAIDNKEKAKTMLDNMKKLEKELFREMESILQNKHLDVDKMVNLFSRCVKDEIRIYKSNIGP
;
A
#
# COMPACT_ATOMS: atom_id res chain seq x y z
N MET A 1 -25.53 5.32 9.18
CA MET A 1 -25.35 5.39 7.72
C MET A 1 -24.44 4.23 7.37
N GLU A 2 -24.85 3.31 6.51
CA GLU A 2 -23.94 2.26 6.02
C GLU A 2 -22.82 2.92 5.21
N PRO A 3 -21.56 2.49 5.34
CA PRO A 3 -20.47 3.04 4.55
C PRO A 3 -20.71 2.73 3.08
N CYS A 4 -20.91 3.77 2.28
CA CYS A 4 -20.75 3.70 0.83
C CYS A 4 -19.25 3.85 0.59
N SER A 5 -18.63 2.82 0.00
CA SER A 5 -17.20 2.79 -0.33
C SER A 5 -17.08 2.57 -1.83
N CYS A 6 -15.93 2.92 -2.39
CA CYS A 6 -15.62 2.54 -3.75
C CYS A 6 -15.45 1.01 -3.87
N ASP A 7 -15.69 0.50 -5.08
CA ASP A 7 -15.40 -0.90 -5.42
C ASP A 7 -14.20 -0.92 -6.36
N THR A 8 -13.25 -1.82 -6.11
CA THR A 8 -12.09 -2.04 -6.97
C THR A 8 -12.01 -3.51 -7.38
N PHE A 9 -11.74 -3.78 -8.65
CA PHE A 9 -11.46 -5.12 -9.14
C PHE A 9 -10.21 -5.14 -10.02
N VAL A 10 -9.53 -6.28 -10.00
CA VAL A 10 -8.42 -6.58 -10.90
C VAL A 10 -8.63 -7.96 -11.52
N ALA A 11 -8.48 -8.05 -12.84
CA ALA A 11 -8.37 -9.33 -13.53
C ALA A 11 -6.92 -9.48 -14.02
N LEU A 12 -6.25 -10.50 -13.49
CA LEU A 12 -4.87 -10.82 -13.81
C LEU A 12 -4.79 -11.98 -14.82
N PRO A 13 -3.69 -12.12 -15.56
CA PRO A 13 -3.44 -13.32 -16.35
C PRO A 13 -3.44 -14.59 -15.46
N PRO A 14 -3.97 -15.72 -15.96
CA PRO A 14 -4.51 -15.95 -17.29
C PRO A 14 -6.04 -15.72 -17.40
N SER A 15 -6.66 -15.03 -16.44
CA SER A 15 -8.12 -14.87 -16.37
C SER A 15 -8.70 -13.95 -17.45
N THR A 16 -7.87 -13.44 -18.35
CA THR A 16 -8.20 -12.49 -19.42
C THR A 16 -7.67 -12.99 -20.76
N ILE A 17 -8.36 -12.64 -21.85
CA ILE A 17 -7.88 -12.91 -23.22
C ILE A 17 -6.54 -12.16 -23.42
N ASP A 18 -5.60 -12.82 -24.08
CA ASP A 18 -4.25 -12.33 -24.37
C ASP A 18 -3.39 -11.96 -23.15
N ASN A 19 -3.66 -12.52 -21.97
CA ASN A 19 -2.90 -12.22 -20.74
C ASN A 19 -2.83 -10.71 -20.42
N ARG A 20 -3.92 -9.99 -20.63
CA ARG A 20 -4.02 -8.55 -20.30
C ARG A 20 -4.33 -8.35 -18.83
N ILE A 21 -3.87 -7.26 -18.24
CA ILE A 21 -4.31 -6.83 -16.91
C ILE A 21 -5.51 -5.88 -17.12
N ILE A 22 -6.62 -6.16 -16.42
CA ILE A 22 -7.76 -5.24 -16.36
C ILE A 22 -7.85 -4.71 -14.94
N PHE A 23 -7.78 -3.38 -14.81
CA PHE A 23 -8.02 -2.67 -13.57
C PHE A 23 -9.30 -1.86 -13.72
N GLY A 24 -10.21 -1.97 -12.76
CA GLY A 24 -11.42 -1.17 -12.73
C GLY A 24 -11.75 -0.73 -11.32
N LYS A 25 -12.21 0.51 -11.20
CA LYS A 25 -12.64 1.12 -9.96
C LYS A 25 -13.92 1.90 -10.20
N ASN A 26 -14.91 1.66 -9.34
CA ASN A 26 -16.09 2.50 -9.24
C ASN A 26 -15.87 3.51 -8.13
N SER A 27 -16.16 4.77 -8.42
CA SER A 27 -16.04 5.87 -7.47
C SER A 27 -17.36 6.04 -6.70
N ASP A 28 -17.29 6.22 -5.39
CA ASP A 28 -18.42 6.51 -4.49
C ASP A 28 -18.74 8.02 -4.42
N ARG A 29 -18.10 8.80 -5.29
CA ARG A 29 -18.27 10.24 -5.40
C ARG A 29 -19.69 10.61 -5.82
N LEU A 30 -20.08 11.85 -5.48
CA LEU A 30 -21.43 12.36 -5.73
C LEU A 30 -21.77 12.31 -7.23
N CYS A 31 -22.98 11.85 -7.56
CA CYS A 31 -23.44 11.67 -8.94
C CYS A 31 -23.45 12.95 -9.80
N ASN A 32 -23.48 14.13 -9.17
CA ASN A 32 -23.47 15.43 -9.83
C ASN A 32 -22.06 16.01 -10.00
N GLU A 33 -21.03 15.31 -9.52
CA GLU A 33 -19.65 15.75 -9.67
C GLU A 33 -19.12 15.38 -11.06
N VAL A 34 -18.57 16.37 -11.76
CA VAL A 34 -17.98 16.14 -13.09
C VAL A 34 -16.70 15.34 -12.95
N GLN A 35 -16.68 14.16 -13.58
CA GLN A 35 -15.50 13.30 -13.70
C GLN A 35 -14.88 13.48 -15.09
N GLU A 36 -13.60 13.83 -15.12
CA GLU A 36 -12.82 14.01 -16.34
C GLU A 36 -11.85 12.84 -16.54
N VAL A 37 -11.67 12.42 -17.79
CA VAL A 37 -10.52 11.60 -18.19
C VAL A 37 -9.53 12.50 -18.90
N VAL A 38 -8.38 12.71 -18.28
CA VAL A 38 -7.37 13.68 -18.73
C VAL A 38 -6.03 13.02 -18.94
N TYR A 39 -5.31 13.45 -19.97
CA TYR A 39 -3.95 13.04 -20.25
C TYR A 39 -2.98 14.17 -19.85
N PHE A 40 -1.94 13.81 -19.10
CA PHE A 40 -0.80 14.68 -18.82
C PHE A 40 0.44 14.06 -19.45
N PRO A 41 1.19 14.81 -20.29
CA PRO A 41 2.44 14.30 -20.85
C PRO A 41 3.54 14.23 -19.79
N ALA A 42 4.58 13.45 -20.08
CA ALA A 42 5.81 13.44 -19.31
C ALA A 42 6.46 14.84 -19.35
N GLY A 43 7.13 15.22 -18.26
CA GLY A 43 7.68 16.57 -18.09
C GLY A 43 8.99 16.58 -17.31
N VAL A 44 9.78 17.63 -17.56
CA VAL A 44 10.98 17.96 -16.79
C VAL A 44 10.77 19.32 -16.14
N HIS A 45 11.13 19.44 -14.86
CA HIS A 45 10.86 20.60 -14.01
C HIS A 45 12.13 21.17 -13.42
N ASN A 46 12.09 22.43 -13.01
CA ASN A 46 13.25 23.10 -12.43
C ASN A 46 13.45 22.67 -10.97
N LEU A 47 14.70 22.66 -10.52
CA LEU A 47 15.02 22.40 -9.11
C LEU A 47 14.42 23.50 -8.21
N GLY A 48 13.73 23.09 -7.15
CA GLY A 48 13.05 24.01 -6.22
C GLY A 48 11.77 24.64 -6.78
N GLU A 49 11.27 24.16 -7.93
CA GLU A 49 9.95 24.53 -8.44
C GLU A 49 8.87 24.06 -7.47
N GLN A 50 7.86 24.89 -7.22
CA GLN A 50 6.73 24.54 -6.36
C GLN A 50 5.56 24.03 -7.19
N LEU A 51 4.92 22.97 -6.71
CA LEU A 51 3.76 22.34 -7.30
C LEU A 51 2.54 22.59 -6.42
N LYS A 52 1.53 23.27 -6.97
CA LYS A 52 0.23 23.42 -6.33
C LYS A 52 -0.59 22.14 -6.49
N CYS A 53 -0.83 21.44 -5.39
CA CYS A 53 -1.76 20.33 -5.30
C CYS A 53 -3.18 20.86 -5.02
N THR A 54 -4.09 20.02 -4.49
CA THR A 54 -5.49 20.43 -4.30
C THR A 54 -5.62 21.56 -3.28
N TYR A 55 -4.98 21.43 -2.10
CA TYR A 55 -5.04 22.46 -1.06
C TYR A 55 -3.66 23.04 -0.71
N ILE A 56 -2.63 22.20 -0.69
CA ILE A 56 -1.27 22.62 -0.31
C ILE A 56 -0.33 22.74 -1.51
N GLU A 57 0.86 23.29 -1.28
CA GLU A 57 1.98 23.28 -2.22
C GLU A 57 3.09 22.36 -1.71
N ILE A 58 3.72 21.65 -2.64
CA ILE A 58 4.88 20.77 -2.36
C ILE A 58 6.03 21.10 -3.32
N GLU A 59 7.23 20.64 -3.02
CA GLU A 59 8.36 20.72 -3.95
C GLU A 59 8.11 19.78 -5.14
N GLN A 60 8.28 20.30 -6.35
CA GLN A 60 8.12 19.56 -7.60
C GLN A 60 9.29 18.62 -7.84
N VAL A 61 8.99 17.41 -8.31
CA VAL A 61 10.02 16.45 -8.71
C VAL A 61 10.64 16.85 -10.05
N PRO A 62 11.95 16.57 -10.28
CA PRO A 62 12.62 16.98 -11.51
C PRO A 62 12.01 16.38 -12.79
N GLU A 63 11.42 15.19 -12.71
CA GLU A 63 10.87 14.47 -13.86
C GLU A 63 9.54 13.81 -13.49
N THR A 64 8.58 13.87 -14.42
CA THR A 64 7.27 13.24 -14.31
C THR A 64 6.99 12.37 -15.53
N TYR A 65 6.31 11.24 -15.30
CA TYR A 65 5.86 10.35 -16.38
C TYR A 65 4.52 10.80 -16.97
N ALA A 66 4.27 10.42 -18.22
CA ALA A 66 2.99 10.62 -18.84
C ALA A 66 1.92 9.73 -18.18
N VAL A 67 0.76 10.31 -17.90
CA VAL A 67 -0.36 9.65 -17.22
C VAL A 67 -1.69 9.95 -17.89
N VAL A 68 -2.60 8.98 -17.84
CA VAL A 68 -4.03 9.17 -18.07
C VAL A 68 -4.74 8.98 -16.74
N LEU A 69 -5.53 9.97 -16.33
CA LEU A 69 -6.18 10.01 -15.02
C LEU A 69 -7.69 10.16 -15.18
N SER A 70 -8.46 9.50 -14.33
CA SER A 70 -9.86 9.80 -14.04
C SER A 70 -9.94 10.61 -12.76
N ARG A 71 -10.52 11.81 -12.80
CA ARG A 71 -10.56 12.72 -11.63
C ARG A 71 -11.82 13.59 -11.59
N PRO A 72 -12.25 14.07 -10.41
CA PRO A 72 -13.13 15.21 -10.30
C PRO A 72 -12.51 16.46 -10.94
N ALA A 73 -13.31 17.23 -11.69
CA ALA A 73 -12.81 18.39 -12.45
C ALA A 73 -12.11 19.46 -11.60
N TRP A 74 -12.48 19.60 -10.32
CA TRP A 74 -11.93 20.61 -9.41
C TRP A 74 -10.65 20.16 -8.70
N LEU A 75 -10.31 18.87 -8.74
CA LEU A 75 -9.26 18.27 -7.92
C LEU A 75 -7.94 18.15 -8.70
N TRP A 76 -6.81 18.41 -8.05
CA TRP A 76 -5.50 18.30 -8.70
C TRP A 76 -5.10 16.84 -8.96
N GLY A 77 -5.26 15.98 -7.96
CA GLY A 77 -5.00 14.54 -8.05
C GLY A 77 -5.97 13.73 -8.92
N ALA A 78 -6.21 12.48 -8.56
CA ALA A 78 -7.09 11.58 -9.30
C ALA A 78 -7.72 10.49 -8.44
N GLU A 79 -8.81 9.91 -8.93
CA GLU A 79 -9.43 8.71 -8.34
C GLU A 79 -8.74 7.43 -8.82
N MET A 80 -8.32 7.43 -10.08
CA MET A 80 -7.57 6.34 -10.68
C MET A 80 -6.81 6.82 -11.91
N GLY A 81 -5.85 6.02 -12.35
CA GLY A 81 -5.17 6.26 -13.60
C GLY A 81 -4.14 5.20 -13.94
N ALA A 82 -3.49 5.41 -15.08
CA ALA A 82 -2.37 4.61 -15.55
C ALA A 82 -1.28 5.50 -16.14
N ASN A 83 -0.03 5.07 -16.06
CA ASN A 83 1.09 5.77 -16.68
C ASN A 83 1.61 5.07 -17.94
N GLU A 84 2.55 5.71 -18.64
CA GLU A 84 3.21 5.17 -19.84
C GLU A 84 4.00 3.87 -19.60
N HIS A 85 4.30 3.53 -18.35
CA HIS A 85 5.01 2.32 -17.97
C HIS A 85 4.07 1.16 -17.58
N GLY A 86 2.77 1.29 -17.84
CA GLY A 86 1.80 0.21 -17.65
C GLY A 86 1.44 -0.07 -16.20
N VAL A 87 1.64 0.90 -15.31
CA VAL A 87 1.24 0.80 -13.92
C VAL A 87 -0.08 1.54 -13.71
N CYS A 88 -1.01 0.88 -13.04
CA CYS A 88 -2.31 1.44 -12.67
C CYS A 88 -2.40 1.68 -11.16
N ILE A 89 -3.11 2.73 -10.77
CA ILE A 89 -3.38 3.06 -9.37
C ILE A 89 -4.82 3.57 -9.23
N GLY A 90 -5.42 3.32 -8.07
CA GLY A 90 -6.65 4.00 -7.63
C GLY A 90 -6.64 4.11 -6.11
N ASN A 91 -7.18 5.21 -5.59
CA ASN A 91 -7.38 5.37 -4.15
C ASN A 91 -8.58 4.55 -3.68
N GLU A 92 -8.65 4.20 -2.41
CA GLU A 92 -9.82 3.56 -1.81
C GLU A 92 -10.05 4.19 -0.44
N ALA A 93 -11.31 4.35 -0.05
CA ALA A 93 -11.64 4.95 1.23
C ALA A 93 -11.49 3.91 2.34
N VAL A 94 -10.67 4.20 3.35
CA VAL A 94 -10.44 3.29 4.48
C VAL A 94 -10.74 4.02 5.78
N TRP A 95 -11.66 3.48 6.58
CA TRP A 95 -12.04 4.08 7.87
C TRP A 95 -11.07 3.66 8.97
N GLY A 96 -10.20 4.59 9.33
CA GLY A 96 -9.25 4.47 10.43
C GLY A 96 -9.92 4.63 11.80
N ARG A 97 -9.17 4.23 12.85
CA ARG A 97 -9.53 4.48 14.26
C ARG A 97 -8.79 5.69 14.84
N GLU A 98 -7.90 6.29 14.07
CA GLU A 98 -7.10 7.43 14.51
C GLU A 98 -7.89 8.72 14.35
N GLU A 99 -7.59 9.68 15.22
CA GLU A 99 -8.13 11.03 15.11
C GLU A 99 -7.57 11.69 13.85
N VAL A 100 -8.46 12.32 13.09
CA VAL A 100 -8.07 13.06 11.88
C VAL A 100 -7.35 14.33 12.33
N CYS A 101 -6.18 14.59 11.75
CA CYS A 101 -5.49 15.86 11.93
C CYS A 101 -6.25 16.97 11.17
N ASP A 102 -6.50 18.10 11.83
CA ASP A 102 -7.20 19.25 11.24
C ASP A 102 -6.30 20.11 10.33
N GLU A 103 -5.01 19.77 10.21
CA GLU A 103 -4.07 20.49 9.34
C GLU A 103 -4.29 20.15 7.86
N GLU A 104 -4.13 21.14 6.98
CA GLU A 104 -4.17 20.91 5.54
C GLU A 104 -3.03 19.98 5.12
N ALA A 105 -3.38 18.89 4.43
CA ALA A 105 -2.45 17.89 3.95
C ALA A 105 -2.84 17.41 2.55
N LEU A 106 -1.95 16.63 1.92
CA LEU A 106 -2.28 15.94 0.67
C LEU A 106 -3.46 15.00 0.89
N LEU A 107 -4.42 15.04 -0.03
CA LEU A 107 -5.53 14.10 -0.02
C LEU A 107 -5.09 12.74 -0.56
N GLY A 108 -5.85 11.68 -0.24
CA GLY A 108 -5.64 10.35 -0.85
C GLY A 108 -5.62 10.40 -2.38
N MET A 109 -6.46 11.24 -2.98
CA MET A 109 -6.52 11.46 -4.44
C MET A 109 -5.29 12.22 -4.95
N ASP A 110 -4.74 13.16 -4.18
CA ASP A 110 -3.49 13.85 -4.54
C ASP A 110 -2.35 12.84 -4.62
N LEU A 111 -2.33 11.86 -3.70
CA LEU A 111 -1.34 10.79 -3.72
C LEU A 111 -1.44 9.92 -4.98
N VAL A 112 -2.62 9.72 -5.57
CA VAL A 112 -2.76 8.95 -6.83
C VAL A 112 -1.94 9.59 -7.97
N ARG A 113 -1.84 10.91 -8.00
CA ARG A 113 -1.09 11.66 -9.01
C ARG A 113 0.35 11.94 -8.59
N SER A 114 0.58 12.27 -7.32
CA SER A 114 1.90 12.63 -6.77
C SER A 114 2.77 11.41 -6.48
N VAL A 115 2.15 10.29 -6.16
CA VAL A 115 2.83 9.09 -5.68
C VAL A 115 2.65 8.00 -6.71
N PHE A 116 3.55 8.02 -7.69
CA PHE A 116 4.02 6.76 -8.21
C PHE A 116 4.93 6.14 -7.16
N LYS A 117 4.34 5.42 -6.19
CA LYS A 117 5.16 4.60 -5.28
C LYS A 117 6.00 3.71 -6.17
N PRO A 118 7.28 3.46 -5.84
CA PRO A 118 8.05 2.42 -6.49
C PRO A 118 7.41 1.08 -6.12
N PHE A 119 6.32 0.72 -6.79
CA PHE A 119 5.88 -0.66 -6.87
C PHE A 119 6.88 -1.33 -7.78
N ILE A 120 7.77 -2.06 -7.14
CA ILE A 120 8.69 -2.90 -7.85
C ILE A 120 7.90 -4.14 -8.24
N PHE A 121 7.42 -4.18 -9.48
CA PHE A 121 6.78 -5.35 -10.05
C PHE A 121 7.87 -6.36 -10.40
N VAL A 122 7.87 -7.47 -9.68
CA VAL A 122 8.79 -8.58 -9.90
C VAL A 122 7.99 -9.77 -10.40
N PRO A 123 8.38 -10.42 -11.51
CA PRO A 123 7.73 -11.67 -11.92
C PRO A 123 7.87 -12.72 -10.81
N HIS A 124 6.89 -13.61 -10.69
CA HIS A 124 6.89 -14.72 -9.72
C HIS A 124 6.73 -14.32 -8.24
N ILE A 125 6.05 -13.20 -7.94
CA ILE A 125 5.72 -12.86 -6.55
C ILE A 125 4.93 -13.99 -5.87
N SER A 126 5.44 -14.45 -4.72
CA SER A 126 4.75 -15.44 -3.90
C SER A 126 3.63 -14.78 -3.09
N GLN A 127 2.54 -15.51 -2.85
CA GLN A 127 1.43 -15.02 -2.05
C GLN A 127 1.91 -14.62 -0.63
N LEU A 128 1.55 -13.41 -0.19
CA LEU A 128 1.99 -12.81 1.06
C LEU A 128 1.12 -13.28 2.25
N LEU A 129 1.14 -14.58 2.52
CA LEU A 129 0.23 -15.24 3.47
C LEU A 129 0.30 -14.66 4.90
N ASP A 130 1.46 -14.19 5.33
CA ASP A 130 1.68 -13.65 6.68
C ASP A 130 0.98 -12.28 6.92
N THR A 131 0.64 -11.58 5.84
CA THR A 131 -0.11 -10.30 5.85
C THR A 131 -1.58 -10.47 5.46
N CYS A 132 -2.00 -11.68 5.11
CA CYS A 132 -3.38 -11.96 4.73
C CYS A 132 -4.20 -12.40 5.93
N SER A 133 -5.44 -11.92 6.02
CA SER A 133 -6.41 -12.46 6.96
C SER A 133 -6.67 -13.94 6.67
N PRO A 134 -6.81 -14.81 7.69
CA PRO A 134 -7.14 -16.21 7.48
C PRO A 134 -8.46 -16.36 6.72
N THR A 135 -8.43 -17.05 5.59
CA THR A 135 -9.61 -17.54 4.88
C THR A 135 -9.98 -18.91 5.44
N PHE A 136 -11.11 -19.00 6.13
CA PHE A 136 -11.67 -20.25 6.63
C PHE A 136 -12.47 -20.96 5.53
N GLU A 137 -11.85 -21.22 4.38
CA GLU A 137 -12.46 -22.03 3.33
C GLU A 137 -11.93 -23.46 3.47
N LEU A 138 -12.84 -24.40 3.80
CA LEU A 138 -12.65 -25.85 4.10
C LEU A 138 -12.78 -26.30 5.57
N GLU A 139 -13.43 -25.55 6.46
CA GLU A 139 -14.09 -26.17 7.63
C GLU A 139 -15.60 -25.96 7.57
N ASP A 140 -16.31 -27.05 7.30
CA ASP A 140 -17.77 -27.18 7.28
C ASP A 140 -18.44 -26.44 8.47
N PRO A 141 -19.23 -25.37 8.23
CA PRO A 141 -19.83 -24.56 9.28
C PRO A 141 -20.82 -25.33 10.17
N VAL A 142 -21.21 -26.55 9.77
CA VAL A 142 -22.25 -27.32 10.45
C VAL A 142 -21.73 -28.06 11.70
N LYS A 143 -20.40 -28.15 11.92
CA LYS A 143 -19.83 -29.00 12.98
C LYS A 143 -19.25 -28.31 14.22
N LYS A 144 -19.21 -26.98 14.32
CA LYS A 144 -18.80 -26.31 15.58
C LYS A 144 -19.86 -25.30 16.03
N LYS A 145 -20.33 -25.50 17.27
CA LYS A 145 -21.35 -24.70 17.95
C LYS A 145 -21.07 -23.20 17.80
N ALA A 146 -22.13 -22.46 17.49
CA ALA A 146 -22.18 -21.00 17.36
C ALA A 146 -21.89 -20.27 18.68
N GLN A 147 -20.63 -20.24 19.14
CA GLN A 147 -20.27 -19.53 20.37
C GLN A 147 -18.94 -18.77 20.36
N CYS A 148 -18.22 -18.69 19.24
CA CYS A 148 -17.08 -17.77 19.15
C CYS A 148 -17.01 -17.16 17.75
N LYS A 149 -16.96 -15.82 17.66
CA LYS A 149 -16.64 -15.15 16.39
C LYS A 149 -15.21 -15.55 16.02
N PRO A 150 -14.96 -16.09 14.81
CA PRO A 150 -13.61 -16.48 14.42
C PRO A 150 -12.71 -15.24 14.38
N ASP A 151 -11.52 -15.35 14.96
CA ASP A 151 -10.52 -14.30 14.90
C ASP A 151 -9.96 -14.21 13.48
N ARG A 152 -10.24 -13.10 12.80
CA ARG A 152 -9.86 -12.84 11.40
C ARG A 152 -8.60 -11.98 11.27
N ARG A 153 -7.97 -11.63 12.39
CA ARG A 153 -6.72 -10.86 12.39
C ARG A 153 -5.60 -11.70 11.77
N HIS A 154 -4.81 -11.09 10.89
CA HIS A 154 -3.67 -11.78 10.27
C HIS A 154 -2.51 -11.92 11.26
N PRO A 155 -1.59 -12.89 11.04
CA PRO A 155 -0.50 -13.19 11.98
C PRO A 155 0.35 -11.98 12.34
N LEU A 156 0.76 -11.18 11.35
CA LEU A 156 1.56 -9.97 11.61
C LEU A 156 0.84 -8.97 12.55
N TYR A 157 -0.47 -8.77 12.39
CA TYR A 157 -1.23 -7.85 13.26
C TYR A 157 -1.30 -8.35 14.70
N LEU A 158 -1.43 -9.66 14.89
CA LEU A 158 -1.47 -10.25 16.24
C LEU A 158 -0.14 -10.02 16.97
N GLU A 159 0.98 -10.16 16.29
CA GLU A 159 2.31 -9.91 16.84
C GLU A 159 2.52 -8.42 17.16
N GLN A 160 2.08 -7.52 16.27
CA GLN A 160 2.11 -6.07 16.51
C GLN A 160 1.27 -5.66 17.73
N GLN A 161 0.11 -6.28 17.90
CA GLN A 161 -0.75 -6.02 19.06
C GLN A 161 -0.06 -6.47 20.35
N GLN A 162 0.51 -7.67 20.38
CA GLN A 162 1.26 -8.15 21.55
C GLN A 162 2.48 -7.26 21.85
N ALA A 163 3.16 -6.78 20.81
CA ALA A 163 4.29 -5.86 20.96
C ALA A 163 3.88 -4.53 21.60
N ARG A 164 2.73 -4.00 21.20
CA ARG A 164 2.16 -2.79 21.78
C ARG A 164 1.79 -2.99 23.25
N ASP A 165 1.19 -4.13 23.59
CA ASP A 165 0.80 -4.44 24.97
C ASP A 165 2.02 -4.72 25.88
N ALA A 166 3.15 -5.13 25.30
CA ALA A 166 4.40 -5.40 26.01
C ALA A 166 5.32 -4.17 26.19
N ILE A 167 4.94 -3.00 25.66
CA ILE A 167 5.73 -1.75 25.73
C ILE A 167 6.00 -1.29 27.17
N ASP A 168 5.15 -1.68 28.13
CA ASP A 168 5.30 -1.33 29.55
C ASP A 168 6.58 -1.93 30.18
N ASN A 169 7.16 -2.97 29.57
CA ASN A 169 8.48 -3.49 29.95
C ASN A 169 9.61 -2.74 29.22
N LYS A 170 10.17 -1.73 29.89
CA LYS A 170 11.18 -0.82 29.31
C LYS A 170 12.42 -1.50 28.70
N GLU A 171 12.91 -2.60 29.26
CA GLU A 171 14.10 -3.28 28.73
C GLU A 171 13.79 -4.12 27.48
N LYS A 172 12.68 -4.87 27.50
CA LYS A 172 12.23 -5.66 26.34
C LYS A 172 11.80 -4.76 25.19
N ALA A 173 11.06 -3.69 25.49
CA ALA A 173 10.63 -2.71 24.50
C ALA A 173 11.82 -2.01 23.81
N LYS A 174 12.85 -1.64 24.59
CA LYS A 174 14.07 -1.04 24.03
C LYS A 174 14.82 -2.02 23.11
N THR A 175 15.00 -3.26 23.55
CA THR A 175 15.70 -4.29 22.76
C THR A 175 14.96 -4.60 21.45
N MET A 176 13.63 -4.71 21.50
CA MET A 176 12.79 -4.87 20.32
C MET A 176 12.93 -3.69 19.36
N LEU A 177 12.83 -2.46 19.86
CA LEU A 177 12.94 -1.25 19.04
C LEU A 177 14.31 -1.12 18.37
N ASP A 178 15.38 -1.48 19.08
CA ASP A 178 16.74 -1.46 18.53
C ASP A 178 16.90 -2.52 17.42
N ASN A 179 16.30 -3.70 17.58
CA ASN A 179 16.28 -4.74 16.55
C ASN A 179 15.44 -4.34 15.33
N MET A 180 14.29 -3.69 15.53
CA MET A 180 13.46 -3.16 14.43
C MET A 180 14.20 -2.07 13.65
N LYS A 181 14.85 -1.11 14.33
CA LYS A 181 15.68 -0.08 13.70
C LYS A 181 16.87 -0.67 12.94
N LYS A 182 17.41 -1.78 13.41
CA LYS A 182 18.48 -2.49 12.71
C LYS A 182 17.95 -3.14 11.42
N LEU A 183 16.84 -3.86 11.49
CA LEU A 183 16.17 -4.45 10.33
C LEU A 183 15.83 -3.37 9.29
N GLU A 184 15.24 -2.26 9.72
CA GLU A 184 14.91 -1.11 8.87
C GLU A 184 16.15 -0.58 8.13
N LYS A 185 17.26 -0.33 8.85
CA LYS A 185 18.50 0.15 8.23
C LYS A 185 19.12 -0.83 7.24
N GLU A 186 19.02 -2.13 7.51
CA GLU A 186 19.52 -3.18 6.62
C GLU A 186 18.68 -3.24 5.33
N LEU A 187 17.35 -3.17 5.46
CA LEU A 187 16.42 -3.13 4.33
C LEU A 187 16.61 -1.87 3.48
N PHE A 188 16.80 -0.70 4.11
CA PHE A 188 17.08 0.54 3.38
C PHE A 188 18.34 0.44 2.53
N ARG A 189 19.43 -0.14 3.06
CA ARG A 189 20.67 -0.36 2.29
C ARG A 189 20.48 -1.36 1.17
N GLU A 190 19.69 -2.40 1.39
CA GLU A 190 19.38 -3.40 0.36
C GLU A 190 18.54 -2.79 -0.76
N MET A 191 17.52 -1.98 -0.42
CA MET A 191 16.72 -1.23 -1.38
C MET A 191 17.57 -0.23 -2.16
N GLU A 192 18.45 0.52 -1.49
CA GLU A 192 19.36 1.45 -2.14
C GLU A 192 20.31 0.74 -3.13
N SER A 193 20.86 -0.41 -2.73
CA SER A 193 21.66 -1.26 -3.61
C SER A 193 20.85 -1.78 -4.81
N ILE A 194 19.59 -2.17 -4.60
CA ILE A 194 18.68 -2.59 -5.68
C ILE A 194 18.43 -1.44 -6.66
N LEU A 195 18.19 -0.22 -6.16
CA LEU A 195 17.93 0.96 -6.98
C LEU A 195 19.17 1.43 -7.76
N GLN A 196 20.37 1.23 -7.20
CA GLN A 196 21.64 1.60 -7.84
C GLN A 196 22.17 0.54 -8.84
N ASN A 197 21.66 -0.68 -8.79
CA ASN A 197 22.12 -1.78 -9.64
C ASN A 197 21.45 -1.79 -11.02
N LYS A 198 22.25 -1.71 -12.10
CA LYS A 198 21.78 -1.88 -13.49
C LYS A 198 21.31 -3.31 -13.83
N HIS A 199 21.53 -4.28 -12.94
CA HIS A 199 21.10 -5.67 -13.09
C HIS A 199 20.33 -6.11 -11.86
N LEU A 200 19.02 -6.33 -12.02
CA LEU A 200 18.09 -6.71 -10.97
C LEU A 200 18.25 -8.20 -10.60
N ASP A 201 18.42 -8.50 -9.32
CA ASP A 201 18.30 -9.88 -8.80
C ASP A 201 16.83 -10.15 -8.44
N VAL A 202 16.11 -10.69 -9.43
CA VAL A 202 14.65 -10.94 -9.38
C VAL A 202 14.29 -11.82 -8.18
N ASP A 203 15.07 -12.88 -7.90
CA ASP A 203 14.78 -13.83 -6.83
C ASP A 203 14.89 -13.19 -5.44
N LYS A 204 15.90 -12.33 -5.22
CA LYS A 204 16.01 -11.58 -3.97
C LYS A 204 14.85 -10.60 -3.79
N MET A 205 14.45 -9.97 -4.88
CA MET A 205 13.44 -8.92 -4.88
C MET A 205 12.02 -9.46 -4.66
N VAL A 206 11.68 -10.59 -5.29
CA VAL A 206 10.42 -11.34 -5.06
C VAL A 206 10.23 -11.66 -3.58
N ASN A 207 11.32 -12.06 -2.92
CA ASN A 207 11.28 -12.54 -1.55
C ASN A 207 11.53 -11.45 -0.51
N LEU A 208 11.92 -10.23 -0.91
CA LEU A 208 12.32 -9.15 -0.01
C LEU A 208 11.22 -8.82 1.00
N PHE A 209 9.99 -8.64 0.53
CA PHE A 209 8.86 -8.32 1.39
C PHE A 209 8.47 -9.49 2.31
N SER A 210 8.37 -10.72 1.78
CA SER A 210 8.07 -11.90 2.61
C SER A 210 9.14 -12.12 3.69
N ARG A 211 10.41 -11.92 3.35
CA ARG A 211 11.53 -12.00 4.30
C ARG A 211 11.43 -10.91 5.36
N CYS A 212 11.14 -9.67 4.99
CA CYS A 212 10.92 -8.57 5.92
C CYS A 212 9.82 -8.91 6.93
N VAL A 213 8.65 -9.37 6.46
CA VAL A 213 7.53 -9.75 7.34
C VAL A 213 7.91 -10.89 8.28
N LYS A 214 8.64 -11.89 7.79
CA LYS A 214 9.12 -13.01 8.63
C LYS A 214 10.16 -12.57 9.67
N ASP A 215 11.07 -11.67 9.29
CA ASP A 215 12.09 -11.13 10.19
C ASP A 215 11.45 -10.23 11.25
N GLU A 216 10.47 -9.41 10.88
CA GLU A 216 9.65 -8.60 11.79
C GLU A 216 8.88 -9.48 12.79
N ILE A 217 8.17 -10.51 12.30
CA ILE A 217 7.50 -11.50 13.16
C ILE A 217 8.49 -12.18 14.11
N ARG A 218 9.69 -12.53 13.64
CA ARG A 218 10.73 -13.15 14.49
C ARG A 218 11.21 -12.17 15.57
N ILE A 219 11.37 -10.88 15.25
CA ILE A 219 11.73 -9.85 16.23
C ILE A 219 10.65 -9.76 17.31
N TYR A 220 9.37 -9.76 16.93
CA TYR A 220 8.28 -9.72 17.90
C TYR A 220 8.27 -10.97 18.79
N LYS A 221 8.27 -12.16 18.20
CA LYS A 221 8.26 -13.43 18.96
C LYS A 221 9.45 -13.60 19.90
N SER A 222 10.64 -13.16 19.49
CA SER A 222 11.87 -13.31 20.31
C SER A 222 11.92 -12.37 21.52
N ASN A 223 11.11 -11.31 21.52
CA ASN A 223 11.10 -10.30 22.59
C ASN A 223 9.80 -10.33 23.43
N ILE A 224 8.72 -10.89 22.90
CA ILE A 224 7.36 -10.83 23.48
C ILE A 224 6.74 -12.22 23.69
N GLY A 225 7.30 -13.28 23.11
CA GLY A 225 6.85 -14.65 23.35
C GLY A 225 6.87 -15.02 24.84
N PRO A 226 6.02 -15.97 25.28
CA PRO A 226 5.98 -16.44 26.66
C PRO A 226 7.34 -16.99 27.13
#